data_AF-A0A4Q2X0U2-F1
#
_entry.id   AF-A0A4Q2X0U2-F1
#
_cell.length_a   1.000
_cell.length_b   1.000
_cell.length_c   1.000
_cell.angle_alpha   90.00
_cell.angle_beta   90.00
_cell.angle_gamma   90.00
#
_symmetry.space_group_name_H-M   'P 1'
#
loop_
_entity.id
_entity.type
_entity.pdbx_description
1 polymer ?
#
loop_
_entity_poly.entity_id
_entity_poly.type
_entity_poly.pdbx_seq_one_letter_code
_entity_poly.pdbx_strand_id
1 'polypeptide(L)'
;MKLSPPTSSRRSGMTLLELTIVILVLLGLVGILFIGARAWKNGSDRSCCILTVRNAQNAIRSYGNMHGLEPGDNLPGGISREAAITGPGNFFEMWPQCPGGGGYGGQELTTIPMPGVVLMACNWGTPDNSHMPQEHSGW
;
A
#
# COMPACT_ATOMS: atom_id res chain seq x y z
N MET A 1 -15.53 77.50 27.65
CA MET A 1 -15.89 76.09 27.40
C MET A 1 -14.61 75.33 27.05
N LYS A 2 -14.26 74.30 27.82
CA LYS A 2 -13.03 73.51 27.64
C LYS A 2 -13.37 72.32 26.73
N LEU A 3 -12.83 72.29 25.51
CA LEU A 3 -13.06 71.21 24.55
C LEU A 3 -12.01 70.13 24.77
N SER A 4 -12.43 68.96 25.27
CA SER A 4 -11.56 67.78 25.34
C SER A 4 -11.37 67.20 23.94
N PRO A 5 -10.13 66.92 23.51
CA PRO A 5 -9.88 66.31 22.21
C PRO A 5 -10.32 64.83 22.21
N PRO A 6 -10.85 64.32 21.08
CA PRO A 6 -11.22 62.92 20.96
C PRO A 6 -9.98 62.03 21.01
N THR A 7 -9.97 61.06 21.92
CA THR A 7 -8.96 60.00 21.98
C THR A 7 -9.20 59.03 20.82
N SER A 8 -8.39 59.16 19.76
CA SER A 8 -8.31 58.18 18.68
C SER A 8 -7.70 56.88 19.22
N SER A 9 -8.52 55.84 19.40
CA SER A 9 -7.99 54.49 19.62
C SER A 9 -7.38 54.01 18.31
N ARG A 10 -6.05 53.96 18.22
CA ARG A 10 -5.37 53.34 17.08
C ARG A 10 -5.74 51.86 17.06
N ARG A 11 -6.57 51.46 16.10
CA ARG A 11 -6.73 50.04 15.76
C ARG A 11 -5.40 49.60 15.14
N SER A 12 -4.72 48.66 15.79
CA SER A 12 -3.52 48.04 15.23
C SER A 12 -3.94 47.22 14.02
N GLY A 13 -3.77 47.77 12.82
CA GLY A 13 -3.96 47.02 11.59
C GLY A 13 -2.88 45.96 11.47
N MET A 14 -3.26 44.71 11.19
CA MET A 14 -2.30 43.64 10.85
C MET A 14 -1.44 44.15 9.68
N THR A 15 -0.13 44.15 9.85
CA THR A 15 0.75 44.72 8.83
C THR A 15 0.76 43.81 7.60
N LEU A 16 0.86 44.39 6.40
CA LEU A 16 0.97 43.62 5.15
C LEU A 16 2.14 42.61 5.21
N LEU A 17 3.20 42.96 5.94
CA LEU A 17 4.38 42.13 6.16
C LEU A 17 4.07 40.91 7.05
N GLU A 18 3.25 41.07 8.09
CA GLU A 18 2.83 39.97 8.95
C GLU A 18 1.99 38.96 8.17
N LEU A 19 1.09 39.44 7.33
CA LEU A 19 0.24 38.59 6.48
C LEU A 19 1.05 37.85 5.41
N THR A 20 2.03 38.50 4.77
CA THR A 20 2.87 37.82 3.76
C THR A 20 3.79 36.77 4.39
N ILE A 21 4.37 37.02 5.57
CA ILE A 21 5.17 36.01 6.28
C ILE A 21 4.31 34.80 6.63
N VAL A 22 3.10 35.00 7.16
CA VAL A 22 2.20 33.90 7.50
C VAL A 22 1.87 33.07 6.27
N ILE A 23 1.54 33.70 5.14
CA ILE A 23 1.24 32.98 3.89
C ILE A 23 2.47 32.19 3.41
N LEU A 24 3.67 32.79 3.43
CA LEU A 24 4.90 32.10 3.02
C LEU A 24 5.17 30.87 3.90
N VAL A 25 5.00 30.99 5.22
CA VAL A 25 5.18 29.87 6.15
C VAL A 25 4.15 28.78 5.91
N LEU A 26 2.86 29.14 5.76
CA LEU A 26 1.80 28.18 5.50
C LEU A 26 2.04 27.40 4.20
N LEU A 27 2.40 28.10 3.11
CA LEU A 27 2.71 27.46 1.84
C LEU A 27 3.95 26.56 1.94
N GLY A 28 4.98 26.97 2.69
CA GLY A 28 6.16 26.16 2.96
C GLY A 28 5.82 24.85 3.70
N LEU A 29 5.00 24.93 4.76
CA LEU A 29 4.58 23.76 5.54
C LEU A 29 3.71 22.81 4.71
N VAL A 30 2.78 23.34 3.92
CA VAL A 30 1.94 22.52 3.03
C VAL A 30 2.80 21.81 1.98
N GLY A 31 3.82 22.47 1.43
CA GLY A 31 4.75 21.88 0.46
C GLY A 31 5.49 20.65 1.02
N ILE A 32 6.05 20.76 2.23
CA ILE A 32 6.76 19.65 2.89
C ILE A 32 5.79 18.49 3.17
N LEU A 33 4.56 18.79 3.59
CA LEU A 33 3.54 17.79 3.89
C LEU A 33 3.18 16.95 2.66
N PHE A 34 3.07 17.56 1.47
CA PHE A 34 2.79 16.81 0.24
C PHE A 34 3.89 15.82 -0.13
N ILE A 35 5.15 16.20 0.04
CA ILE A 35 6.29 15.32 -0.22
C ILE A 35 6.28 14.15 0.76
N GLY A 36 6.11 14.44 2.05
CA GLY A 36 6.02 13.41 3.09
C GLY A 36 4.84 12.45 2.88
N ALA A 37 3.66 12.98 2.55
CA ALA A 37 2.46 12.18 2.32
C ALA A 37 2.61 11.24 1.12
N ARG A 38 3.23 11.68 0.02
CA ARG A 38 3.49 10.83 -1.15
C ARG A 38 4.47 9.70 -0.82
N ALA A 39 5.58 10.02 -0.15
CA ALA A 39 6.57 9.02 0.25
C ALA A 39 5.95 7.97 1.21
N TRP A 40 5.16 8.43 2.19
CA TRP A 40 4.44 7.55 3.11
C TRP A 40 3.43 6.66 2.39
N LYS A 41 2.61 7.22 1.48
CA LYS A 41 1.64 6.43 0.72
C LYS A 41 2.33 5.34 -0.10
N ASN A 42 3.40 5.67 -0.81
CA ASN A 42 4.16 4.69 -1.60
C ASN A 42 4.71 3.55 -0.72
N GLY A 43 5.27 3.87 0.46
CA GLY A 43 5.77 2.87 1.40
C GLY A 43 4.66 1.99 1.99
N SER A 44 3.50 2.58 2.29
CA SER A 44 2.32 1.85 2.77
C SER A 44 1.76 0.91 1.71
N ASP A 45 1.63 1.37 0.46
CA ASP A 45 1.11 0.57 -0.65
C ASP A 45 2.03 -0.64 -0.91
N ARG A 46 3.35 -0.43 -0.91
CA ARG A 46 4.34 -1.51 -1.03
C ARG A 46 4.22 -2.54 0.09
N SER A 47 4.15 -2.07 1.33
CA SER A 47 4.05 -2.96 2.51
C SER A 47 2.78 -3.80 2.46
N CYS A 48 1.66 -3.19 2.06
CA CYS A 48 0.40 -3.88 1.87
C CYS A 48 0.49 -4.95 0.76
N CYS A 49 1.11 -4.64 -0.39
CA CYS A 49 1.24 -5.63 -1.47
C CYS A 49 2.15 -6.81 -1.05
N ILE A 50 3.25 -6.57 -0.32
CA ILE A 50 4.12 -7.64 0.21
C ILE A 50 3.37 -8.54 1.21
N LEU A 51 2.61 -7.95 2.15
CA LEU A 51 1.81 -8.72 3.10
C LEU A 51 0.74 -9.56 2.41
N THR A 52 0.12 -9.01 1.36
CA THR A 52 -0.86 -9.73 0.56
C THR A 52 -0.23 -10.96 -0.10
N VAL A 53 0.95 -10.81 -0.74
CA VAL A 53 1.70 -11.93 -1.33
C VAL A 53 2.02 -12.99 -0.26
N ARG A 54 2.49 -12.57 0.92
CA ARG A 54 2.77 -13.49 2.03
C ARG A 54 1.53 -14.25 2.48
N ASN A 55 0.39 -13.57 2.62
CA ASN A 55 -0.86 -14.21 3.02
C ASN A 55 -1.33 -15.21 1.97
N ALA A 56 -1.21 -14.87 0.68
CA ALA A 56 -1.51 -15.77 -0.42
C ALA A 56 -0.62 -17.04 -0.38
N GLN A 57 0.68 -16.88 -0.11
CA GLN A 57 1.57 -18.02 0.07
C GLN A 57 1.19 -18.91 1.25
N ASN A 58 0.82 -18.32 2.39
CA ASN A 58 0.36 -19.10 3.54
C ASN A 58 -0.96 -19.82 3.24
N ALA A 59 -1.86 -19.19 2.48
CA ALA A 59 -3.11 -19.78 2.04
C ALA A 59 -2.88 -21.03 1.18
N ILE A 60 -2.03 -20.97 0.15
CA ILE A 60 -1.78 -22.13 -0.72
C ILE A 60 -1.04 -23.25 0.02
N ARG A 61 -0.17 -22.93 0.98
CA ARG A 61 0.46 -23.93 1.86
C ARG A 61 -0.54 -24.60 2.77
N SER A 62 -1.44 -23.81 3.37
CA SER A 62 -2.51 -24.34 4.20
C SER A 62 -3.47 -25.20 3.36
N TYR A 63 -3.75 -24.80 2.11
CA TYR A 63 -4.49 -25.61 1.15
C TYR A 63 -3.82 -26.96 0.94
N GLY A 64 -2.51 -26.97 0.65
CA GLY A 64 -1.74 -28.20 0.49
C GLY A 64 -1.80 -29.09 1.74
N ASN A 65 -1.59 -28.52 2.93
CA ASN A 65 -1.66 -29.26 4.19
C ASN A 65 -3.04 -29.88 4.46
N MET A 66 -4.14 -29.17 4.14
CA MET A 66 -5.50 -29.70 4.34
C MET A 66 -5.85 -30.82 3.36
N HIS A 67 -5.20 -30.85 2.19
CA HIS A 67 -5.44 -31.86 1.15
C HIS A 67 -4.36 -32.94 1.07
N GLY A 68 -3.36 -32.89 1.96
CA GLY A 68 -2.24 -33.83 1.96
C GLY A 68 -1.34 -33.72 0.72
N LEU A 69 -1.20 -32.52 0.15
CA LEU A 69 -0.37 -32.24 -1.02
C LEU A 69 1.01 -31.74 -0.58
N GLU A 70 2.05 -32.24 -1.25
CA GLU A 70 3.42 -31.79 -1.07
C GLU A 70 3.80 -30.67 -2.07
N PRO A 71 4.86 -29.90 -1.81
CA PRO A 71 5.36 -28.92 -2.77
C PRO A 71 5.72 -29.58 -4.11
N GLY A 72 5.16 -29.05 -5.20
CA GLY A 72 5.32 -29.61 -6.55
C GLY A 72 4.14 -30.48 -7.01
N ASP A 73 3.28 -30.94 -6.10
CA ASP A 73 2.10 -31.72 -6.47
C ASP A 73 1.11 -30.91 -7.29
N ASN A 74 0.39 -31.59 -8.18
CA ASN A 74 -0.69 -30.99 -8.94
C ASN A 74 -1.91 -30.73 -8.04
N LEU A 75 -2.53 -29.57 -8.22
CA LEU A 75 -3.78 -29.21 -7.59
C LEU A 75 -4.91 -30.13 -8.11
N PRO A 76 -5.76 -30.67 -7.22
CA PRO A 76 -6.87 -31.51 -7.60
C PRO A 76 -7.77 -30.83 -8.64
N GLY A 77 -8.16 -31.58 -9.68
CA GLY A 77 -9.01 -31.06 -10.76
C GLY A 77 -8.30 -30.10 -11.73
N GLY A 78 -6.97 -29.94 -11.65
CA GLY A 78 -6.21 -29.08 -12.55
C GLY A 78 -6.54 -27.59 -12.39
N ILE A 79 -7.07 -27.20 -11.23
CA ILE A 79 -7.40 -25.81 -10.94
C ILE A 79 -6.14 -24.97 -10.80
N SER A 80 -6.27 -23.68 -11.08
CA SER A 80 -5.19 -22.73 -10.86
C SER A 80 -4.96 -22.50 -9.36
N ARG A 81 -3.75 -22.08 -8.99
CA ARG A 81 -3.41 -21.70 -7.61
C ARG A 81 -4.35 -20.63 -7.05
N GLU A 82 -4.78 -19.69 -7.88
CA GLU A 82 -5.75 -18.67 -7.50
C GLU A 82 -7.10 -19.28 -7.15
N ALA A 83 -7.64 -20.14 -8.03
CA ALA A 83 -8.92 -20.79 -7.81
C ALA A 83 -8.91 -21.70 -6.57
N ALA A 84 -7.76 -22.27 -6.21
CA ALA A 84 -7.60 -23.08 -5.01
C ALA A 84 -7.73 -22.28 -3.70
N ILE A 85 -7.38 -20.98 -3.70
CA ILE A 85 -7.38 -20.15 -2.48
C ILE A 85 -8.43 -19.04 -2.48
N THR A 86 -9.12 -18.82 -3.59
CA THR A 86 -10.06 -17.72 -3.78
C THR A 86 -11.48 -18.24 -3.98
N GLY A 87 -12.46 -17.54 -3.41
CA GLY A 87 -13.89 -17.84 -3.52
C GLY A 87 -14.58 -17.93 -2.16
N PRO A 88 -15.92 -18.04 -2.16
CA PRO A 88 -16.70 -18.06 -0.93
C PRO A 88 -16.27 -19.18 0.03
N GLY A 89 -15.86 -18.83 1.24
CA GLY A 89 -15.42 -19.79 2.25
C GLY A 89 -14.01 -20.37 2.04
N ASN A 90 -13.27 -19.88 1.04
CA ASN A 90 -11.83 -20.14 0.90
C ASN A 90 -11.01 -19.12 1.71
N PHE A 91 -9.69 -19.14 1.55
CA PHE A 91 -8.76 -18.25 2.27
C PHE A 91 -8.95 -16.77 1.91
N PHE A 92 -9.33 -16.50 0.66
CA PHE A 92 -9.71 -15.18 0.16
C PHE A 92 -11.11 -15.25 -0.43
N GLU A 93 -11.98 -14.35 0.02
CA GLU A 93 -13.32 -14.20 -0.58
C GLU A 93 -13.23 -13.69 -2.03
N MET A 94 -12.27 -12.82 -2.30
CA MET A 94 -12.00 -12.27 -3.63
C MET A 94 -10.51 -12.09 -3.85
N TRP A 95 -10.06 -12.15 -5.10
CA TRP A 95 -8.66 -11.95 -5.44
C TRP A 95 -8.25 -10.51 -5.10
N PRO A 96 -7.15 -10.31 -4.35
CA PRO A 96 -6.73 -8.99 -3.93
C PRO A 96 -6.25 -8.14 -5.12
N GLN A 97 -6.41 -6.83 -5.00
CA GLN A 97 -5.87 -5.84 -5.95
C GLN A 97 -4.73 -5.08 -5.25
N CYS A 98 -3.67 -4.71 -5.97
CA CYS A 98 -2.61 -3.95 -5.32
C CYS A 98 -3.05 -2.48 -5.15
N PRO A 99 -3.03 -1.92 -3.92
CA PRO A 99 -3.45 -0.53 -3.66
C PRO A 99 -2.70 0.55 -4.45
N GLY A 100 -1.54 0.22 -5.02
CA GLY A 100 -0.80 1.09 -5.93
C GLY A 100 -1.41 1.22 -7.33
N GLY A 101 -2.38 0.37 -7.70
CA GLY A 101 -3.01 0.34 -9.03
C GLY A 101 -2.63 -0.87 -9.90
N GLY A 102 -1.84 -1.80 -9.35
CA GLY A 102 -1.39 -3.02 -10.04
C GLY A 102 -2.28 -4.24 -9.85
N GLY A 103 -2.02 -5.26 -10.67
CA GLY A 103 -2.53 -6.62 -10.49
C GLY A 103 -1.46 -7.57 -9.95
N TYR A 104 -1.89 -8.73 -9.47
CA TYR A 104 -1.00 -9.85 -9.16
C TYR A 104 -1.07 -10.89 -10.28
N GLY A 105 0.08 -11.29 -10.82
CA GLY A 105 0.20 -12.36 -11.83
C GLY A 105 0.83 -13.65 -11.26
N GLY A 106 0.98 -14.68 -12.10
CA GLY A 106 1.50 -16.01 -11.69
C GLY A 106 0.42 -17.04 -11.32
N GLN A 107 -0.84 -16.71 -11.59
CA GLN A 107 -2.05 -17.41 -11.16
C GLN A 107 -2.24 -18.76 -11.86
N GLU A 108 -1.85 -18.87 -13.13
CA GLU A 108 -2.15 -20.00 -14.04
C GLU A 108 -1.39 -21.31 -13.75
N LEU A 109 -0.55 -21.33 -12.72
CA LEU A 109 0.14 -22.55 -12.33
C LEU A 109 -0.82 -23.47 -11.57
N THR A 110 -0.74 -24.77 -11.84
CA THR A 110 -1.65 -25.79 -11.31
C THR A 110 -0.98 -26.69 -10.27
N THR A 111 0.14 -26.26 -9.68
CA THR A 111 0.90 -27.04 -8.68
C THR A 111 1.03 -26.32 -7.35
N ILE A 112 1.28 -27.03 -6.25
CA ILE A 112 1.73 -26.39 -5.00
C ILE A 112 3.13 -25.79 -5.23
N PRO A 113 3.37 -24.50 -4.91
CA PRO A 113 4.67 -23.88 -5.12
C PRO A 113 5.75 -24.55 -4.27
N MET A 114 6.91 -24.80 -4.88
CA MET A 114 8.11 -25.18 -4.15
C MET A 114 8.53 -24.04 -3.21
N PRO A 115 9.25 -24.34 -2.12
CA PRO A 115 9.88 -23.31 -1.29
C PRO A 115 10.71 -22.36 -2.15
N GLY A 116 10.64 -21.07 -1.88
CA GLY A 116 11.31 -20.02 -2.64
C GLY A 116 10.56 -19.55 -3.88
N VAL A 117 9.50 -20.25 -4.33
CA VAL A 117 8.72 -19.85 -5.51
C VAL A 117 7.55 -18.98 -5.09
N VAL A 118 7.56 -17.73 -5.56
CA VAL A 118 6.50 -16.79 -5.24
C VAL A 118 5.19 -17.20 -5.92
N LEU A 119 4.14 -17.36 -5.12
CA LEU A 119 2.80 -17.69 -5.59
C LEU A 119 2.27 -16.67 -6.60
N MET A 120 2.35 -15.40 -6.23
CA MET A 120 1.84 -14.30 -7.05
C MET A 120 2.76 -13.09 -6.98
N ALA A 121 3.00 -12.47 -8.13
CA ALA A 121 3.90 -11.32 -8.26
C ALA A 121 3.10 -10.07 -8.61
N CYS A 122 3.29 -8.98 -7.86
CA CYS A 122 2.69 -7.70 -8.24
C CYS A 122 3.39 -7.15 -9.48
N ASN A 123 2.63 -6.77 -10.50
CA ASN A 123 3.15 -6.21 -11.76
C ASN A 123 3.38 -4.68 -11.70
N TRP A 124 3.30 -4.07 -10.52
CA TRP A 124 3.33 -2.64 -10.33
C TRP A 124 4.51 -2.18 -9.48
N GLY A 125 5.05 -1.02 -9.85
CA GLY A 125 6.23 -0.43 -9.22
C GLY A 125 7.31 -0.06 -10.25
N THR A 126 8.33 0.64 -9.79
CA THR A 126 9.60 0.83 -10.51
C THR A 126 10.62 -0.19 -9.99
N PRO A 127 11.79 -0.38 -10.65
CA PRO A 127 12.84 -1.23 -10.10
C PRO A 127 13.22 -0.87 -8.64
N ASP A 128 13.22 0.43 -8.32
CA ASP A 128 13.57 0.95 -6.99
C ASP A 128 12.38 0.96 -6.00
N ASN A 129 11.15 0.87 -6.49
CA ASN A 129 9.93 0.79 -5.69
C ASN A 129 9.08 -0.40 -6.13
N SER A 130 9.71 -1.57 -6.20
CA SER A 130 9.01 -2.80 -6.58
C SER A 130 8.13 -3.23 -5.41
N HIS A 131 6.88 -3.59 -5.74
CA HIS A 131 5.94 -4.14 -4.76
C HIS A 131 6.13 -5.66 -4.57
N MET A 132 7.29 -6.16 -4.99
CA MET A 132 7.72 -7.54 -4.79
C MET A 132 8.67 -7.66 -3.59
N PRO A 133 8.66 -8.80 -2.89
CA PRO A 133 9.68 -9.09 -1.90
C PRO A 133 11.04 -9.25 -2.60
N GLN A 134 12.08 -8.66 -2.04
CA GLN A 134 13.45 -8.82 -2.55
C GLN A 134 14.02 -10.20 -2.23
N GLU A 135 13.65 -10.75 -1.08
CA GLU A 135 14.05 -12.07 -0.61
C GLU A 135 12.80 -12.89 -0.33
N HIS A 136 12.67 -14.02 -1.02
CA HIS A 136 11.56 -14.95 -0.87
C HIS A 136 12.03 -16.41 -0.72
N SER A 137 13.34 -16.64 -0.61
CA SER A 137 13.96 -17.97 -0.46
C SER A 137 13.50 -18.73 0.78
N GLY A 138 13.21 -18.01 1.87
CA GLY A 138 12.64 -18.58 3.10
C GLY A 138 11.12 -18.73 3.08
N TRP A 139 10.50 -18.41 1.94
CA TRP A 139 9.09 -18.66 1.69
C TRP A 139 8.96 -19.75 0.64
#